data_AF-A0A1F8UD23-F1
#
_entry.id   AF-A0A1F8UD23-F1
#
_cell.length_a   1.000
_cell.length_b   1.000
_cell.length_c   1.000
_cell.angle_alpha   90.00
_cell.angle_beta   90.00
_cell.angle_gamma   90.00
#
_symmetry.space_group_name_H-M   'P 1'
#
loop_
_entity.id
_entity.type
_entity.pdbx_description
1 polymer ?
#
loop_
_entity_poly.entity_id
_entity_poly.type
_entity_poly.pdbx_seq_one_letter_code
_entity_poly.pdbx_strand_id
1 'polypeptide(L)'
;MFSTPVLIISSESKDNHTQLLGGIHALDWLDKPVSPSSLLEKLELLLGTDQHQTTRILHVEDDPHLGQILALHLADFASSVQATSVKSALQLLNSQRFDLVILDIGLPDGSGLELLPELALRQPETPVVIWSAQELNQAQRHQVDLVLAKSRIDLPALLQQLKKLLPPAL
;
A
#
# COMPACT_ATOMS: atom_id res chain seq x y z
N MET A 1 -2.31 -18.24 -4.40
CA MET A 1 -1.54 -19.20 -5.22
C MET A 1 -0.57 -18.34 -6.02
N PHE A 2 0.74 -18.36 -5.72
CA PHE A 2 1.74 -17.55 -6.42
C PHE A 2 2.25 -18.35 -7.62
N SER A 3 2.18 -17.79 -8.83
CA SER A 3 2.71 -18.41 -10.05
C SER A 3 4.05 -17.76 -10.41
N THR A 4 5.14 -18.53 -10.40
CA THR A 4 6.47 -18.02 -10.78
C THR A 4 6.46 -17.55 -12.25
N PRO A 5 6.80 -16.29 -12.54
CA PRO A 5 6.88 -15.81 -13.92
C PRO A 5 8.01 -16.52 -14.67
N VAL A 6 7.72 -16.99 -15.89
CA VAL A 6 8.69 -17.67 -16.76
C VAL A 6 8.97 -16.81 -17.99
N LEU A 7 10.23 -16.39 -18.14
CA LEU A 7 10.78 -15.77 -19.36
C LEU A 7 11.43 -16.84 -20.23
N ILE A 8 11.02 -16.95 -21.49
CA ILE A 8 11.62 -17.91 -22.42
C ILE A 8 12.69 -17.22 -23.26
N ILE A 9 13.86 -17.86 -23.39
CA ILE A 9 14.96 -17.38 -24.24
C ILE A 9 15.28 -18.43 -25.30
N SER A 10 14.98 -18.14 -26.56
CA SER A 10 15.14 -19.11 -27.66
C SER A 10 15.55 -18.43 -28.98
N SER A 11 15.97 -19.22 -29.96
CA SER A 11 16.23 -18.76 -31.34
C SER A 11 15.04 -19.02 -32.28
N GLU A 12 13.98 -19.63 -31.76
CA GLU A 12 12.77 -19.96 -32.52
C GLU A 12 11.71 -18.87 -32.32
N SER A 13 10.84 -18.67 -33.31
CA SER A 13 9.82 -17.60 -33.25
C SER A 13 8.64 -17.98 -32.34
N LYS A 14 8.10 -16.97 -31.64
CA LYS A 14 6.98 -17.06 -30.68
C LYS A 14 5.74 -17.82 -31.19
N ASP A 15 5.51 -17.83 -32.50
CA ASP A 15 4.27 -18.30 -33.13
C ASP A 15 4.09 -19.82 -33.16
N ASN A 16 5.15 -20.63 -33.01
CA ASN A 16 5.06 -22.10 -33.14
C ASN A 16 4.90 -22.86 -31.80
N HIS A 17 5.17 -22.23 -30.65
CA HIS A 17 5.36 -22.95 -29.38
C HIS A 17 4.38 -22.58 -28.25
N THR A 18 3.46 -21.64 -28.47
CA THR A 18 2.40 -21.29 -27.50
C THR A 18 1.52 -22.49 -27.12
N GLN A 19 1.46 -23.52 -27.97
CA GLN A 19 0.64 -24.72 -27.76
C GLN A 19 1.39 -25.87 -27.03
N LEU A 20 2.72 -25.80 -26.93
CA LEU A 20 3.57 -26.88 -26.36
C LEU A 20 3.83 -26.72 -24.85
N LEU A 21 3.60 -25.53 -24.30
CA LEU A 21 3.87 -25.20 -22.89
C LEU A 21 2.69 -25.53 -21.99
N GLY A 22 2.12 -26.74 -22.12
CA GLY A 22 0.89 -27.19 -21.44
C GLY A 22 0.86 -26.88 -19.94
N GLY A 23 0.29 -25.72 -19.58
CA GLY A 23 0.13 -25.24 -18.20
C GLY A 23 1.19 -24.26 -17.69
N ILE A 24 2.25 -23.96 -18.44
CA ILE A 24 3.20 -22.89 -18.07
C ILE A 24 2.67 -21.58 -18.68
N HIS A 25 2.22 -20.67 -17.82
CA HIS A 25 1.94 -19.29 -18.19
C HIS A 25 3.27 -18.56 -18.43
N ALA A 26 3.90 -18.78 -19.59
CA ALA A 26 5.04 -17.98 -20.01
C ALA A 26 4.55 -16.55 -20.26
N LEU A 27 5.08 -15.60 -19.49
CA LEU A 27 4.62 -14.22 -19.55
C LEU A 27 5.25 -13.48 -20.74
N ASP A 28 6.49 -13.86 -21.12
CA ASP A 28 7.21 -13.19 -22.21
C ASP A 28 8.33 -14.05 -22.85
N TRP A 29 8.88 -13.57 -23.96
CA TRP A 29 9.89 -14.22 -24.82
C TRP A 29 11.04 -13.29 -25.20
N LEU A 30 12.26 -13.83 -25.31
CA LEU A 30 13.45 -13.18 -25.86
C LEU A 30 14.10 -14.03 -26.96
N ASP A 31 14.37 -13.40 -28.09
CA ASP A 31 15.14 -14.01 -29.16
C ASP A 31 16.64 -13.87 -28.94
N LYS A 32 17.39 -14.92 -29.28
CA LYS A 32 18.86 -14.88 -29.30
C LYS A 32 19.38 -14.18 -30.58
N PRO A 33 20.49 -13.43 -30.51
CA PRO A 33 21.36 -13.22 -29.36
C PRO A 33 20.74 -12.24 -28.34
N VAL A 34 20.78 -12.63 -27.06
CA VAL A 34 20.26 -11.78 -25.99
C VAL A 34 21.29 -10.75 -25.59
N SER A 35 20.91 -9.47 -25.67
CA SER A 35 21.70 -8.39 -25.10
C SER A 35 21.43 -8.27 -23.60
N PRO A 36 22.42 -7.88 -22.76
CA PRO A 36 22.20 -7.63 -21.35
C PRO A 36 21.09 -6.61 -21.08
N SER A 37 20.99 -5.56 -21.89
CA SER A 37 19.95 -4.52 -21.77
C SER A 37 18.55 -5.06 -21.99
N SER A 38 18.33 -5.89 -23.01
CA SER A 38 16.99 -6.46 -23.30
C SER A 38 16.59 -7.53 -22.28
N LEU A 39 17.56 -8.24 -21.71
CA LEU A 39 17.30 -9.15 -20.60
C LEU A 39 16.90 -8.38 -19.34
N LEU A 40 17.65 -7.33 -18.99
CA LEU A 40 17.37 -6.51 -17.82
C LEU A 40 16.00 -5.83 -17.94
N GLU A 41 15.65 -5.25 -19.09
CA GLU A 41 14.34 -4.65 -19.34
C GLU A 41 13.19 -5.65 -19.09
N LYS A 42 13.30 -6.87 -19.62
CA LYS A 42 12.25 -7.88 -19.40
C LYS A 42 12.26 -8.45 -17.99
N LEU A 43 13.42 -8.60 -17.37
CA LEU A 43 13.48 -9.00 -15.96
C LEU A 43 12.89 -7.91 -15.06
N GLU A 44 13.12 -6.63 -15.33
CA GLU A 44 12.50 -5.51 -14.62
C GLU A 44 10.98 -5.53 -14.79
N LEU A 45 10.47 -5.79 -16.01
CA LEU A 45 9.04 -5.97 -16.23
C LEU A 45 8.48 -7.18 -15.48
N LEU A 46 9.16 -8.33 -15.50
CA LEU A 46 8.68 -9.58 -14.89
C LEU A 46 8.82 -9.63 -13.36
N LEU A 47 9.92 -9.10 -12.83
CA LEU A 47 10.14 -8.92 -11.39
C LEU A 47 9.31 -7.76 -10.86
N GLY A 48 9.03 -6.76 -11.70
CA GLY A 48 8.06 -5.70 -11.43
C GLY A 48 6.63 -6.24 -11.33
N THR A 49 6.33 -7.37 -11.99
CA THR A 49 5.00 -8.02 -11.93
C THR A 49 4.80 -8.99 -10.76
N ASP A 50 5.77 -9.11 -9.84
CA ASP A 50 5.59 -9.81 -8.55
C ASP A 50 6.00 -8.97 -7.33
N GLN A 51 5.88 -7.64 -7.47
CA GLN A 51 5.42 -6.79 -6.39
C GLN A 51 4.08 -6.18 -6.82
N HIS A 52 2.97 -6.89 -6.62
CA HIS A 52 1.90 -6.16 -5.95
C HIS A 52 2.52 -5.72 -4.62
N GLN A 53 3.11 -4.52 -4.56
CA GLN A 53 3.14 -3.77 -3.32
C GLN A 53 1.66 -3.66 -2.96
N THR A 54 1.17 -4.64 -2.20
CA THR A 54 -0.15 -4.55 -1.61
C THR A 54 -0.06 -3.30 -0.77
N THR A 55 -0.71 -2.23 -1.24
CA THR A 55 -0.65 -0.92 -0.62
C THR A 55 -0.77 -1.10 0.89
N ARG A 56 0.23 -0.68 1.64
CA ARG A 56 0.28 -0.89 3.08
C ARG A 56 -0.28 0.32 3.79
N ILE A 57 -1.40 0.12 4.44
CA ILE A 57 -2.06 1.16 5.21
C ILE A 57 -1.82 0.89 6.70
N LEU A 58 -1.23 1.86 7.39
CA LEU A 58 -1.27 1.88 8.85
C LEU A 58 -2.55 2.57 9.28
N HIS A 59 -3.28 1.96 10.19
CA HIS A 59 -4.47 2.54 10.80
C HIS A 59 -4.26 2.56 12.32
N VAL A 60 -4.30 3.76 12.91
CA VAL A 60 -4.08 3.97 14.35
C VAL A 60 -5.40 4.30 15.03
N GLU A 61 -5.90 3.32 15.79
CA GLU A 61 -7.24 3.30 16.39
C GLU A 61 -7.29 2.27 17.50
N ASP A 62 -7.86 2.65 18.65
CA ASP A 62 -7.94 1.81 19.83
C ASP A 62 -9.08 0.78 19.79
N ASP A 63 -10.12 0.99 18.96
CA ASP A 63 -11.19 0.02 18.74
C ASP A 63 -10.74 -1.14 17.82
N PRO A 64 -10.54 -2.37 18.35
CA PRO A 64 -10.16 -3.53 17.55
C PRO A 64 -11.28 -4.00 16.61
N HIS A 65 -12.54 -3.72 16.91
CA HIS A 65 -13.67 -4.09 16.06
C HIS A 65 -13.69 -3.21 14.81
N LEU A 66 -13.54 -1.88 14.98
CA LEU A 66 -13.41 -0.96 13.86
C LEU A 66 -12.20 -1.28 12.98
N GLY A 67 -11.07 -1.64 13.61
CA GLY A 67 -9.88 -2.10 12.91
C GLY A 67 -10.10 -3.34 12.06
N GLN A 68 -10.82 -4.34 12.56
CA GLN A 68 -11.18 -5.53 11.78
C GLN A 68 -12.09 -5.20 10.60
N ILE A 69 -13.10 -4.34 10.81
CA ILE A 69 -14.01 -3.91 9.74
C ILE A 69 -13.22 -3.19 8.65
N LEU A 70 -12.37 -2.22 9.03
CA LEU A 70 -11.50 -1.52 8.09
C LEU A 70 -10.61 -2.49 7.31
N ALA A 71 -9.99 -3.45 7.98
CA ALA A 71 -9.12 -4.43 7.33
C ALA A 71 -9.86 -5.26 6.28
N LEU A 72 -11.08 -5.72 6.59
CA LEU A 72 -11.92 -6.46 5.64
C LEU A 72 -12.26 -5.62 4.41
N HIS A 73 -12.57 -4.34 4.59
CA HIS A 73 -12.93 -3.44 3.50
C HIS A 73 -11.73 -2.95 2.67
N LEU A 74 -10.54 -2.91 3.28
CA LEU A 74 -9.29 -2.54 2.60
C LEU A 74 -8.69 -3.72 1.83
N ALA A 75 -8.98 -4.96 2.21
CA ALA A 75 -8.40 -6.18 1.66
C ALA A 75 -8.48 -6.30 0.12
N ASP A 76 -9.47 -5.65 -0.50
CA ASP A 76 -9.63 -5.61 -1.96
C ASP A 76 -8.50 -4.87 -2.69
N PHE A 77 -7.78 -3.96 -2.02
CA PHE A 77 -6.77 -3.12 -2.67
C PHE A 77 -5.57 -2.76 -1.79
N ALA A 78 -5.57 -3.11 -0.50
CA ALA A 78 -4.54 -2.77 0.45
C ALA A 78 -4.39 -3.82 1.54
N SER A 79 -3.15 -3.98 2.03
CA SER A 79 -2.87 -4.65 3.30
C SER A 79 -2.93 -3.63 4.43
N SER A 80 -3.77 -3.85 5.44
CA SER A 80 -3.88 -2.94 6.58
C SER A 80 -3.24 -3.51 7.84
N VAL A 81 -2.52 -2.67 8.58
CA VAL A 81 -1.99 -3.00 9.90
C VAL A 81 -2.60 -2.04 10.93
N GLN A 82 -3.14 -2.57 12.02
CA GLN A 82 -3.68 -1.77 13.11
C GLN A 82 -2.63 -1.51 14.20
N ALA A 83 -2.54 -0.27 14.66
CA ALA A 83 -1.96 0.13 15.94
C ALA A 83 -3.08 0.61 16.87
N THR A 84 -3.09 0.13 18.11
CA THR A 84 -4.14 0.51 19.09
C THR A 84 -3.73 1.62 20.05
N SER A 85 -2.57 2.22 19.80
CA SER A 85 -1.96 3.22 20.69
C SER A 85 -0.86 3.99 19.97
N VAL A 86 -0.49 5.17 20.48
CA VAL A 86 0.67 5.95 19.99
C VAL A 86 1.93 5.09 20.07
N LYS A 87 2.14 4.38 21.18
CA LYS A 87 3.31 3.52 21.37
C LYS A 87 3.40 2.41 20.32
N SER A 88 2.31 1.72 20.03
CA SER A 88 2.30 0.64 19.04
C SER A 88 2.48 1.18 17.61
N ALA A 89 1.89 2.33 17.31
CA ALA A 89 2.10 3.02 16.04
C ALA A 89 3.57 3.40 15.84
N LEU A 90 4.23 3.97 16.85
CA LEU A 90 5.68 4.28 16.78
C LEU A 90 6.52 3.03 16.51
N GLN A 91 6.21 1.89 17.15
CA GLN A 91 6.93 0.64 16.90
C GLN A 91 6.78 0.17 15.45
N LEU A 92 5.59 0.30 14.87
CA LEU A 92 5.34 -0.05 13.47
C LEU A 92 6.03 0.92 12.52
N LEU A 93 5.93 2.23 12.75
CA LEU A 93 6.60 3.26 11.95
C LEU A 93 8.13 3.15 11.99
N ASN A 94 8.68 2.60 13.08
CA ASN A 94 10.11 2.32 13.21
C ASN A 94 10.58 1.06 12.45
N SER A 95 9.69 0.10 12.23
CA SER A 95 10.04 -1.20 11.64
C SER A 95 9.59 -1.36 10.19
N GLN A 96 8.62 -0.57 9.73
CA GLN A 96 7.96 -0.74 8.44
C GLN A 96 7.65 0.61 7.79
N ARG A 97 7.49 0.59 6.46
CA ARG A 97 7.03 1.73 5.66
C ARG A 97 5.57 1.53 5.28
N PHE A 98 4.82 2.61 5.22
CA PHE A 98 3.40 2.62 4.84
C PHE A 98 3.17 3.58 3.70
N ASP A 99 2.23 3.22 2.84
CA ASP A 99 1.81 4.00 1.67
C ASP A 99 0.71 5.00 2.02
N LEU A 100 0.05 4.81 3.18
CA LEU A 100 -0.90 5.75 3.76
C LEU A 100 -1.04 5.48 5.27
N VAL A 101 -1.25 6.55 6.06
CA VAL A 101 -1.57 6.45 7.48
C VAL A 101 -2.95 7.03 7.75
N ILE A 102 -3.84 6.24 8.36
CA ILE A 102 -5.11 6.69 8.95
C ILE A 102 -4.90 6.85 10.44
N LEU A 103 -5.25 8.01 10.98
CA LEU A 103 -4.92 8.40 12.35
C LEU A 103 -6.16 8.90 13.10
N ASP A 104 -6.50 8.24 14.20
CA ASP A 104 -7.35 8.85 15.24
C ASP A 104 -6.49 9.77 16.13
N ILE A 105 -7.02 10.94 16.46
CA ILE A 105 -6.45 11.88 17.43
C ILE A 105 -6.59 11.34 18.86
N GLY A 106 -7.73 10.73 19.19
CA GLY A 106 -8.03 10.25 20.53
C GLY A 106 -7.54 8.83 20.73
N LEU A 107 -6.40 8.65 21.40
CA LEU A 107 -5.84 7.34 21.72
C LEU A 107 -5.69 7.18 23.25
N PRO A 108 -5.66 5.93 23.76
CA PRO A 108 -5.63 5.66 25.20
C PRO A 108 -4.34 6.12 25.90
N ASP A 109 -3.25 6.29 25.16
CA ASP A 109 -1.92 6.64 25.68
C ASP A 109 -1.41 8.02 25.26
N GLY A 110 -2.22 8.82 24.56
CA GLY A 110 -1.84 10.16 24.13
C GLY A 110 -2.64 10.67 22.95
N SER A 111 -2.17 11.75 22.32
CA SER A 111 -2.74 12.23 21.06
C SER A 111 -2.09 11.54 19.88
N GLY A 112 -2.88 11.04 18.93
CA GLY A 112 -2.35 10.55 17.66
C GLY A 112 -1.51 11.58 16.91
N LEU A 113 -1.77 12.88 17.12
CA LEU A 113 -1.00 13.96 16.50
C LEU A 113 0.47 14.00 16.92
N GLU A 114 0.83 13.34 18.02
CA GLU A 114 2.22 13.14 18.44
C GLU A 114 3.04 12.29 17.44
N LEU A 115 2.37 11.56 16.54
CA LEU A 115 3.00 10.77 15.48
C LEU A 115 3.41 11.61 14.25
N LEU A 116 2.85 12.81 14.07
CA LEU A 116 3.13 13.63 12.88
C LEU A 116 4.61 14.02 12.73
N PRO A 117 5.35 14.43 13.78
CA PRO A 117 6.77 14.71 13.66
C PRO A 117 7.60 13.50 13.23
N GLU A 118 7.28 12.31 13.74
CA GLU A 118 7.97 11.06 13.38
C GLU A 118 7.65 10.64 11.94
N LEU A 119 6.41 10.84 11.49
CA LEU A 119 6.02 10.64 10.09
C LEU A 119 6.77 11.59 9.16
N ALA A 120 6.77 12.89 9.46
CA ALA A 120 7.49 13.88 8.68
C ALA A 120 9.01 13.61 8.61
N LEU A 121 9.61 13.12 9.70
CA LEU A 121 11.03 12.81 9.76
C LEU A 121 11.39 11.53 8.99
N ARG A 122 10.56 10.48 9.10
CA ARG A 122 10.89 9.15 8.59
C ARG A 122 10.31 8.90 7.21
N GLN A 123 9.05 9.24 7.01
CA GLN A 123 8.22 8.93 5.84
C GLN A 123 7.51 10.20 5.32
N PRO A 124 8.26 11.24 4.91
CA PRO A 124 7.69 12.55 4.56
C PRO A 124 6.71 12.51 3.39
N GLU A 125 6.82 11.52 2.51
CA GLU A 125 5.95 11.35 1.34
C GLU A 125 4.68 10.52 1.65
N THR A 126 4.57 9.94 2.85
CA THR A 126 3.43 9.10 3.20
C THR A 126 2.23 9.98 3.54
N PRO A 127 1.12 9.90 2.79
CA PRO A 127 -0.06 10.70 3.08
C PRO A 127 -0.69 10.32 4.43
N VAL A 128 -1.11 11.35 5.17
CA VAL A 128 -1.73 11.23 6.49
C VAL A 128 -3.18 11.69 6.44
N VAL A 129 -4.08 10.79 6.83
CA VAL A 129 -5.52 11.04 6.94
C VAL A 129 -5.90 11.04 8.41
N ILE A 130 -6.40 12.17 8.90
CA ILE A 130 -7.08 12.20 10.20
C ILE A 130 -8.49 11.67 10.02
N TRP A 131 -8.82 10.58 10.73
CA TRP A 131 -10.18 10.07 10.83
C TRP A 131 -10.55 9.93 12.30
N SER A 132 -11.16 10.97 12.86
CA SER A 132 -11.39 11.09 14.30
C SER A 132 -12.76 11.67 14.63
N ALA A 133 -13.21 11.47 15.86
CA ALA A 133 -14.32 12.24 16.43
C ALA A 133 -13.85 13.63 16.91
N GLN A 134 -12.56 13.81 17.18
CA GLN A 134 -11.98 15.08 17.61
C GLN A 134 -11.67 15.97 16.41
N GLU A 135 -11.67 17.28 16.64
CA GLU A 135 -11.35 18.26 15.61
C GLU A 135 -9.86 18.58 15.60
N LEU A 136 -9.26 18.59 14.40
CA LEU A 136 -7.91 19.08 14.19
C LEU A 136 -7.92 20.62 14.17
N ASN A 137 -7.00 21.25 14.90
CA ASN A 137 -6.86 22.70 14.85
C ASN A 137 -6.30 23.19 13.49
N GLN A 138 -6.52 24.47 13.18
CA GLN A 138 -6.08 25.05 11.89
C GLN A 138 -4.56 25.05 11.71
N ALA A 139 -3.78 25.16 12.80
CA ALA A 139 -2.33 25.18 12.74
C ALA A 139 -1.74 23.84 12.26
N GLN A 140 -2.33 22.72 12.70
CA GLN A 140 -1.87 21.37 12.34
C GLN A 140 -2.45 20.87 11.02
N ARG A 141 -3.50 21.52 10.49
CA ARG A 141 -4.18 21.09 9.26
C ARG A 141 -3.28 21.05 8.02
N HIS A 142 -2.20 21.81 8.00
CA HIS A 142 -1.24 21.83 6.89
C HIS A 142 -0.23 20.65 6.93
N GLN A 143 -0.23 19.85 8.00
CA GLN A 143 0.68 18.71 8.18
C GLN A 143 0.05 17.38 7.74
N VAL A 144 -1.17 17.41 7.24
CA VAL A 144 -1.96 16.23 6.87
C VAL A 144 -2.66 16.47 5.55
N ASP A 145 -2.92 15.40 4.81
CA ASP A 145 -3.50 15.45 3.47
C ASP A 145 -5.02 15.54 3.50
N LEU A 146 -5.63 14.94 4.54
CA LEU A 146 -7.08 14.88 4.65
C LEU A 146 -7.53 14.81 6.11
N VAL A 147 -8.65 15.48 6.41
CA VAL A 147 -9.29 15.45 7.74
C VAL A 147 -10.77 15.10 7.55
N LEU A 148 -11.19 14.00 8.19
CA LEU A 148 -12.53 13.44 8.12
C LEU A 148 -13.07 13.20 9.53
N ALA A 149 -14.28 13.69 9.79
CA ALA A 149 -14.98 13.37 11.03
C ALA A 149 -15.67 12.00 10.89
N LYS A 150 -15.44 11.08 11.83
CA LYS A 150 -16.08 9.74 11.85
C LYS A 150 -17.62 9.81 11.76
N SER A 151 -18.22 10.84 12.33
CA SER A 151 -19.68 11.05 12.31
C SER A 151 -20.24 11.62 10.99
N ARG A 152 -19.39 12.09 10.08
CA ARG A 152 -19.80 12.78 8.84
C ARG A 152 -19.50 11.99 7.56
N ILE A 153 -18.85 10.84 7.67
CA ILE A 153 -18.50 10.00 6.52
C ILE A 153 -18.78 8.54 6.85
N ASP A 154 -19.36 7.83 5.90
CA ASP A 154 -19.51 6.38 6.00
C ASP A 154 -18.24 5.66 5.50
N LEU A 155 -18.17 4.37 5.77
CA LEU A 155 -17.00 3.56 5.41
C LEU A 155 -16.76 3.52 3.89
N PRO A 156 -17.77 3.31 3.02
CA PRO A 156 -17.57 3.37 1.58
C PRO A 156 -16.98 4.70 1.08
N ALA A 157 -17.47 5.84 1.58
CA ALA A 157 -16.96 7.14 1.20
C ALA A 157 -15.53 7.36 1.72
N LEU A 158 -15.19 6.89 2.93
CA LEU A 158 -13.81 6.89 3.43
C LEU A 158 -12.89 6.16 2.44
N LEU A 159 -13.23 4.92 2.08
CA LEU A 159 -12.41 4.10 1.16
C LEU A 159 -12.20 4.79 -0.19
N GLN A 160 -13.21 5.47 -0.71
CA GLN A 160 -13.08 6.27 -1.93
C GLN A 160 -12.09 7.43 -1.80
N GLN A 161 -12.03 8.09 -0.64
CA GLN A 161 -11.04 9.14 -0.39
C GLN A 161 -9.64 8.56 -0.28
N LEU A 162 -9.48 7.45 0.45
CA LEU A 162 -8.19 6.77 0.59
C LEU A 162 -7.60 6.40 -0.79
N LYS A 163 -8.43 5.82 -1.68
CA LYS A 163 -8.01 5.48 -3.05
C LYS A 163 -7.50 6.66 -3.88
N LYS A 164 -7.94 7.88 -3.61
CA LYS A 164 -7.48 9.08 -4.33
C LYS A 164 -6.12 9.59 -3.85
N LEU A 165 -5.76 9.26 -2.60
CA LEU A 165 -4.50 9.65 -1.99
C LEU A 165 -3.39 8.63 -2.28
N LEU A 166 -3.77 7.39 -2.56
CA LEU A 166 -2.82 6.36 -2.95
C LEU A 166 -2.28 6.64 -4.35
N PRO A 167 -0.97 6.41 -4.58
CA PRO A 167 -0.41 6.50 -5.92
C PRO A 167 -1.14 5.53 -6.86
N PRO A 168 -1.30 5.88 -8.15
CA PRO A 168 -1.91 4.97 -9.11
C PRO A 168 -1.12 3.66 -9.15
N ALA A 169 -1.83 2.53 -9.09
CA ALA A 169 -1.24 1.23 -9.33
C ALA A 169 -0.62 1.25 -10.74
N LEU A 170 0.70 1.09 -10.81
CA LEU A 170 1.45 1.01 -12.08
C LEU A 170 1.13 -0.29 -12.80
#